data_AF-A0A3D3UTB5-F1
#
_entry.id   AF-A0A3D3UTB5-F1
#
_cell.length_a   1.000
_cell.length_b   1.000
_cell.length_c   1.000
_cell.angle_alpha   90.00
_cell.angle_beta   90.00
_cell.angle_gamma   90.00
#
_symmetry.space_group_name_H-M   'P 1'
#
loop_
_entity.id
_entity.type
_entity.pdbx_description
1 polymer ?
#
loop_
_entity_poly.entity_id
_entity_poly.type
_entity_poly.pdbx_seq_one_letter_code
_entity_poly.pdbx_strand_id
1 'polypeptide(L)' 'NFLEDPYDKLEMCAPQTVLMQAKTYYGGGLWYTLDLDYPRIARIMRKHNFKGYISLEFEGNEDYKTAIPKSLALLRKAFS' A
#
# COMPACT_ATOMS: atom_id res chain seq x y z
N ASN A 1 10.03 5.92 -4.73
CA ASN A 1 9.96 4.64 -4.00
C ASN A 1 11.10 4.57 -3.00
N PHE A 2 10.80 4.20 -1.76
CA PHE A 2 11.80 3.92 -0.73
C PHE A 2 11.99 2.40 -0.69
N LEU A 3 13.15 1.89 -1.11
CA LEU A 3 13.33 0.46 -1.36
C LEU A 3 13.89 -0.33 -0.16
N GLU A 4 14.50 0.34 0.81
CA GLU A 4 15.18 -0.32 1.95
C GLU A 4 14.35 -0.21 3.23
N ASP A 5 14.42 0.93 3.93
CA ASP A 5 13.51 1.25 5.04
C ASP A 5 12.50 2.32 4.62
N PRO A 6 11.31 1.90 4.14
CA PRO A 6 10.33 2.84 3.63
C PRO A 6 9.53 3.54 4.72
N TYR A 7 9.47 3.00 5.94
CA TYR A 7 8.43 3.37 6.89
C TYR A 7 8.71 4.70 7.58
N ASP A 8 9.96 4.97 7.96
CA ASP A 8 10.33 6.25 8.56
C ASP A 8 10.14 7.39 7.57
N LYS A 9 10.52 7.15 6.30
CA LYS A 9 10.34 8.12 5.21
C LYS A 9 8.86 8.31 4.86
N LEU A 10 8.06 7.24 4.89
CA LEU A 10 6.61 7.32 4.73
C LEU A 10 5.97 8.16 5.86
N GLU A 11 6.40 7.95 7.11
CA GLU A 11 5.90 8.69 8.27
C GLU A 11 6.22 10.18 8.16
N MET A 12 7.40 10.55 7.63
CA MET A 12 7.71 11.95 7.32
C MET A 12 6.74 12.60 6.31
N CYS A 13 6.22 11.83 5.35
CA CYS A 13 5.26 12.31 4.36
C CYS A 13 3.81 12.32 4.86
N ALA A 14 3.47 11.47 5.83
CA ALA A 14 2.09 11.23 6.28
C ALA A 14 1.32 12.51 6.69
N PRO A 15 1.91 13.52 7.39
CA PRO A 15 1.20 14.75 7.77
C PRO A 15 0.72 15.62 6.59
N GLN A 16 1.35 15.49 5.42
CA GLN A 16 1.06 16.30 4.23
C GLN A 16 0.42 15.48 3.11
N THR A 17 0.14 14.20 3.35
CA THR A 17 -0.37 13.29 2.34
C THR A 17 -1.83 13.64 2.01
N VAL A 18 -2.13 13.81 0.72
CA VAL A 18 -3.49 14.05 0.20
C VAL A 18 -4.09 12.83 -0.51
N LEU A 19 -3.22 11.94 -0.99
CA LEU A 19 -3.56 10.68 -1.67
C LEU A 19 -2.49 9.64 -1.35
N MET A 20 -2.89 8.40 -1.08
CA MET A 20 -1.96 7.29 -0.92
C MET A 20 -2.18 6.27 -2.02
N GLN A 21 -1.14 5.99 -2.80
CA GLN A 21 -1.10 4.84 -3.71
C GLN A 21 -0.61 3.61 -2.96
N ALA A 22 -1.34 2.51 -3.06
CA ALA A 22 -1.05 1.25 -2.39
C ALA A 22 -0.78 0.17 -3.44
N LYS A 23 0.49 -0.25 -3.55
CA LYS A 23 0.94 -1.23 -4.55
C LYS A 23 0.79 -2.68 -4.08
N THR A 24 0.34 -3.56 -4.96
CA THR A 24 0.27 -5.00 -4.67
C THR A 24 0.87 -5.82 -5.81
N TYR A 25 1.48 -6.95 -5.46
CA TYR A 25 2.37 -7.71 -6.34
C TYR A 25 2.02 -9.21 -6.38
N TYR A 26 0.74 -9.57 -6.33
CA TYR A 26 0.33 -10.98 -6.44
C TYR A 26 0.84 -11.60 -7.75
N GLY A 27 1.43 -12.78 -7.67
CA GLY A 27 2.14 -13.42 -8.80
C GLY A 27 3.55 -12.87 -9.05
N GLY A 28 4.09 -12.07 -8.14
CA GLY A 28 5.35 -11.34 -8.32
C GLY A 28 5.14 -10.05 -9.11
N GLY A 29 5.96 -9.03 -8.87
CA GLY A 29 5.87 -7.74 -9.53
C GLY A 29 6.47 -7.72 -10.93
N LEU A 30 6.02 -6.75 -11.75
CA LEU A 30 6.50 -6.57 -13.13
C LEU A 30 8.01 -6.31 -13.23
N TRP A 31 8.58 -5.58 -12.26
CA TRP A 31 10.01 -5.22 -12.25
C TRP A 31 10.71 -5.63 -10.95
N TYR A 32 10.01 -5.49 -9.82
CA TYR A 32 10.44 -5.92 -8.50
C TYR A 32 9.20 -6.22 -7.65
N THR A 33 9.39 -6.99 -6.58
CA THR A 33 8.34 -7.30 -5.60
C THR A 33 8.74 -6.69 -4.27
N LEU A 34 7.85 -5.89 -3.67
CA LEU A 34 8.03 -5.42 -2.30
C LEU A 34 7.09 -6.19 -1.36
N ASP A 35 7.64 -6.60 -0.23
CA ASP A 35 6.86 -7.09 0.89
C ASP A 35 6.46 -5.90 1.78
N LEU A 36 5.21 -5.45 1.64
CA LEU A 36 4.70 -4.24 2.28
C LEU A 36 3.79 -4.60 3.47
N ASP A 37 4.17 -4.15 4.67
CA ASP A 37 3.39 -4.31 5.89
C ASP A 37 2.27 -3.26 5.92
N TYR A 38 1.16 -3.55 5.24
CA TYR A 38 -0.02 -2.69 5.23
C TYR A 38 -0.60 -2.40 6.62
N PRO A 39 -0.65 -3.34 7.58
CA PRO A 39 -0.99 -3.03 8.97
C PRO A 39 -0.11 -1.93 9.59
N ARG A 40 1.22 -1.97 9.38
CA ARG A 40 2.14 -0.91 9.84
C ARG A 40 1.90 0.41 9.12
N ILE A 41 1.76 0.40 7.80
CA ILE A 41 1.42 1.58 6.99
C ILE A 41 0.15 2.23 7.52
N ALA A 42 -0.90 1.45 7.76
CA ALA A 42 -2.17 1.96 8.25
C ALA A 42 -2.06 2.58 9.65
N ARG A 43 -1.21 2.03 10.55
CA ARG A 43 -0.92 2.67 11.85
C ARG A 43 -0.26 4.05 11.67
N ILE A 44 0.73 4.17 10.78
CA ILE A 44 1.41 5.43 10.48
C ILE A 44 0.41 6.46 9.93
N MET A 45 -0.38 6.10 8.93
CA MET A 45 -1.35 7.01 8.32
C MET A 45 -2.44 7.45 9.31
N ARG A 46 -2.92 6.54 10.16
CA ARG A 46 -3.89 6.88 11.23
C ARG A 46 -3.29 7.80 12.30
N LYS A 47 -2.03 7.59 12.70
CA LYS A 47 -1.31 8.45 13.65
C LYS A 47 -1.31 9.92 13.19
N HIS A 48 -1.22 10.14 11.87
CA HIS A 48 -1.24 11.47 11.26
C HIS A 48 -2.62 11.90 10.75
N ASN A 49 -3.69 11.23 11.18
CA ASN A 49 -5.08 11.58 10.87
C ASN A 49 -5.37 11.69 9.36
N PHE A 50 -4.72 10.87 8.55
CA PHE A 50 -5.00 10.80 7.13
C PHE A 50 -6.40 10.24 6.89
N LYS A 51 -7.24 11.00 6.17
CA LYS A 51 -8.64 10.65 5.83
C LYS A 51 -8.89 10.62 4.33
N GLY A 52 -7.82 10.71 3.54
CA GLY A 52 -7.90 10.70 2.08
C GLY A 52 -8.10 9.29 1.52
N TYR A 53 -8.03 9.19 0.20
CA TYR A 53 -8.24 7.92 -0.50
C TYR A 53 -7.01 7.02 -0.45
N ILE A 54 -7.27 5.72 -0.28
CA ILE A 54 -6.33 4.64 -0.54
C ILE A 54 -6.58 4.13 -1.95
N SER A 55 -5.71 4.47 -2.90
CA SER A 55 -5.84 4.07 -4.30
C SER A 55 -5.00 2.83 -4.57
N LEU A 56 -5.65 1.72 -4.95
CA LEU A 56 -4.95 0.49 -5.32
C LEU A 56 -4.20 0.68 -6.64
N GLU A 57 -2.91 0.38 -6.63
CA GLU A 57 -2.07 0.22 -7.81
C GLU A 57 -1.67 -1.26 -7.94
N PHE A 58 -2.15 -1.94 -8.97
CA PHE A 58 -1.86 -3.36 -9.18
C PHE A 58 -0.70 -3.51 -10.16
N GLU A 59 0.43 -4.06 -9.68
CA GLU A 59 1.67 -4.27 -10.46
C GLU A 59 2.11 -5.75 -10.44
N GLY A 60 1.20 -6.67 -10.12
CA GLY A 60 1.46 -8.11 -10.06
C GLY A 60 1.24 -8.82 -11.40
N ASN A 61 1.84 -10.00 -11.56
CA ASN A 61 1.68 -10.87 -12.74
C ASN A 61 0.53 -11.89 -12.63
N GLU A 62 -0.09 -12.04 -11.45
CA GLU A 62 -1.31 -12.88 -11.33
C GLU A 62 -2.46 -12.26 -12.16
N ASP A 63 -3.40 -13.10 -12.65
CA ASP A 63 -4.58 -12.62 -13.39
C ASP A 63 -5.33 -11.54 -12.60
N TYR A 64 -5.61 -10.40 -13.25
CA TYR A 64 -6.19 -9.24 -12.57
C TYR A 64 -7.57 -9.54 -11.94
N LYS A 65 -8.33 -10.50 -12.50
CA LYS A 65 -9.66 -10.86 -12.00
C LYS A 65 -9.59 -11.56 -10.66
N THR A 66 -8.46 -12.19 -10.34
CA THR A 66 -8.23 -12.83 -9.02
C THR A 66 -7.39 -11.95 -8.10
N ALA A 67 -6.39 -11.24 -8.65
CA ALA A 67 -5.47 -10.45 -7.87
C ALA A 67 -6.10 -9.16 -7.32
N ILE A 68 -6.87 -8.41 -8.11
CA ILE A 68 -7.48 -7.15 -7.66
C ILE A 68 -8.42 -7.37 -6.46
N PRO A 69 -9.34 -8.37 -6.46
CA PRO A 69 -10.15 -8.67 -5.28
C PRO A 69 -9.32 -9.00 -4.02
N LYS A 70 -8.23 -9.77 -4.15
CA LYS A 70 -7.31 -10.06 -3.04
C LYS A 70 -6.65 -8.79 -2.51
N SER A 71 -6.18 -7.92 -3.41
CA SER A 71 -5.57 -6.64 -3.05
C SER A 71 -6.54 -5.73 -2.31
N LEU A 72 -7.78 -5.61 -2.81
CA LEU A 72 -8.82 -4.83 -2.13
C LEU A 72 -9.17 -5.41 -0.76
N ALA A 73 -9.21 -6.73 -0.61
CA ALA A 73 -9.45 -7.38 0.68
C ALA A 73 -8.32 -7.10 1.68
N LEU A 74 -7.06 -7.17 1.24
CA LEU A 74 -5.87 -6.82 2.03
C LEU A 74 -5.94 -5.36 2.51
N LEU A 75 -6.22 -4.42 1.60
CA LEU A 75 -6.30 -3.00 1.94
C LEU A 75 -7.47 -2.69 2.86
N ARG A 76 -8.66 -3.26 2.61
CA ARG A 76 -9.81 -3.11 3.53
C ARG A 76 -9.48 -3.63 4.92
N LYS A 77 -8.84 -4.80 5.03
CA LYS A 77 -8.42 -5.34 6.33
C LYS A 77 -7.46 -4.42 7.10
N ALA A 78 -6.61 -3.67 6.40
CA ALA A 78 -5.64 -2.78 7.03
C ALA A 78 -6.21 -1.40 7.41
N PHE A 79 -7.09 -0.84 6.57
CA PHE A 79 -7.53 0.56 6.65
C PHE A 79 -9.00 0.76 7.04
N SER A 80 -9.84 -0.29 7.02
CA SER A 80 -11.26 -0.23 7.44
C SER A 80 -11.47 -0.65 8.90
#